data_AF-A0A2E4JAV0-F1
#
_entry.id   AF-A0A2E4JAV0-F1
#
_cell.length_a   1.000
_cell.length_b   1.000
_cell.length_c   1.000
_cell.angle_alpha   90.00
_cell.angle_beta   90.00
_cell.angle_gamma   90.00
#
_symmetry.space_group_name_H-M   'P 1'
#
loop_
_entity.id
_entity.type
_entity.pdbx_description
1 polymer ?
#
loop_
_entity_poly.entity_id
_entity_poly.type
_entity_poly.pdbx_seq_one_letter_code
_entity_poly.pdbx_strand_id
1 'polypeptide(L)'
;MPAGIVLHDNMVLADPFLIRKSVIKEIGPALASTKGLDLTMSSIGMSLEVELYEPARLSLQMNPLASPEVNEVTSFLVSPSLLSTTLEEASARNIAIL
;
A
#
# COMPACT_ATOMS: atom_id res chain seq x y z
N MET A 1 -2.22 -15.29 -11.37
CA MET A 1 -2.35 -14.61 -10.06
C MET A 1 -1.11 -13.75 -9.83
N PRO A 2 -1.22 -12.49 -9.38
CA PRO A 2 -0.07 -11.61 -9.17
C PRO A 2 0.88 -12.18 -8.12
N ALA A 3 2.20 -12.05 -8.34
CA ALA A 3 3.24 -12.47 -7.41
C ALA A 3 3.57 -11.37 -6.38
N GLY A 4 2.54 -10.86 -5.69
CA GLY A 4 2.67 -9.72 -4.77
C GLY A 4 1.32 -9.09 -4.42
N ILE A 5 1.31 -7.78 -4.19
CA ILE A 5 0.11 -6.98 -3.86
C ILE A 5 -0.19 -6.05 -5.03
N VAL A 6 -1.46 -5.99 -5.45
CA VAL A 6 -1.93 -4.94 -6.35
C VAL A 6 -2.54 -3.84 -5.50
N LEU A 7 -1.96 -2.66 -5.56
CA LEU A 7 -2.51 -1.44 -5.00
C LEU A 7 -3.43 -0.82 -6.05
N HIS A 8 -4.70 -0.64 -5.69
CA HIS A 8 -5.73 -0.10 -6.58
C HIS A 8 -6.62 0.84 -5.78
N ASP A 9 -6.67 2.10 -6.20
CA ASP A 9 -7.63 3.10 -5.75
C ASP A 9 -7.69 4.23 -6.79
N ASN A 10 -8.82 4.39 -7.47
CA ASN A 10 -8.99 5.38 -8.54
C ASN A 10 -9.13 6.82 -8.02
N MET A 11 -9.22 7.03 -6.71
CA MET A 11 -9.20 8.36 -6.10
C MET A 11 -7.78 8.83 -5.78
N VAL A 12 -6.83 7.91 -5.74
CA VAL A 12 -5.48 8.15 -5.21
C VAL A 12 -4.39 7.86 -6.24
N LEU A 13 -4.57 6.83 -7.07
CA LEU A 13 -3.58 6.36 -8.03
C LEU A 13 -3.99 6.75 -9.45
N ALA A 14 -3.01 7.07 -10.28
CA ALA A 14 -3.23 7.24 -11.71
C ALA A 14 -3.50 5.90 -12.41
N ASP A 15 -2.79 4.86 -12.00
CA ASP A 15 -2.92 3.48 -12.50
C ASP A 15 -2.75 2.47 -11.36
N PRO A 16 -3.39 1.29 -11.41
CA PRO A 16 -3.12 0.21 -10.48
C PRO A 16 -1.64 -0.18 -10.48
N PHE A 17 -1.06 -0.32 -9.30
CA PHE A 17 0.36 -0.60 -9.14
C PHE A 17 0.60 -1.98 -8.55
N LEU A 18 1.44 -2.79 -9.21
CA LEU A 18 1.88 -4.08 -8.69
C LEU A 18 3.14 -3.92 -7.84
N ILE A 19 3.01 -4.10 -6.53
CA ILE A 19 4.15 -4.30 -5.63
C ILE A 19 4.53 -5.78 -5.68
N ARG A 20 5.74 -6.09 -6.17
CA ARG A 20 6.23 -7.46 -6.22
C ARG A 20 6.50 -7.98 -4.81
N LYS A 21 6.18 -9.24 -4.55
CA LYS A 21 6.44 -9.90 -3.26
C LYS A 21 7.88 -9.74 -2.79
N SER A 22 8.85 -9.86 -3.69
CA SER A 22 10.27 -9.78 -3.36
C SER A 22 10.72 -8.42 -2.82
N VAL A 23 9.94 -7.36 -3.04
CA VAL A 23 10.25 -6.02 -2.53
C VAL A 23 9.46 -5.68 -1.27
N ILE A 24 8.47 -6.49 -0.88
CA ILE A 24 7.71 -6.29 0.35
C ILE A 24 8.54 -6.82 1.52
N LYS A 25 8.85 -5.93 2.46
CA LYS A 25 9.52 -6.27 3.71
C LYS A 25 8.54 -6.90 4.69
N GLU A 26 7.44 -6.21 4.97
CA GLU A 26 6.39 -6.67 5.88
C GLU A 26 5.09 -5.90 5.68
N ILE A 27 3.99 -6.46 6.17
CA ILE A 27 2.68 -5.80 6.28
C ILE A 27 2.24 -5.90 7.75
N GLY A 28 1.82 -4.79 8.35
CA GLY A 28 1.34 -4.83 9.74
C GLY A 28 0.43 -3.65 10.07
N PRO A 29 -0.17 -3.63 11.27
CA PRO A 29 -0.92 -2.48 11.73
C PRO A 29 -0.07 -1.21 11.67
N ALA A 30 -0.64 -0.14 11.12
CA ALA A 30 0.03 1.15 11.07
C ALA A 30 0.25 1.70 12.49
N LEU A 31 1.51 2.03 12.81
CA LEU A 31 1.83 2.69 14.07
C LEU A 31 1.54 4.19 13.98
N ALA A 32 1.13 4.82 15.08
CA ALA A 32 0.89 6.26 15.13
C ALA A 32 2.12 7.12 14.78
N SER A 33 3.33 6.56 14.95
CA SER A 33 4.60 7.20 14.64
C SER A 33 5.12 6.92 13.23
N THR A 34 4.34 6.22 12.39
CA THR A 34 4.74 5.88 11.03
C THR A 34 5.09 7.13 10.21
N LYS A 35 6.00 6.95 9.26
CA LYS A 35 6.34 7.95 8.23
C LYS A 35 5.91 7.51 6.83
N GLY A 36 5.16 6.41 6.74
CA GLY A 36 4.65 5.92 5.47
C GLY A 36 3.73 6.94 4.80
N LEU A 37 3.73 6.93 3.47
CA LEU A 37 2.83 7.78 2.71
C LEU A 37 1.37 7.38 2.99
N ASP A 38 0.55 8.32 3.44
CA ASP A 38 -0.87 8.07 3.69
C ASP A 38 -1.67 8.01 2.37
N LEU A 39 -2.03 6.79 1.95
CA LEU A 39 -2.91 6.58 0.78
C LEU A 39 -4.36 6.32 1.21
N THR A 40 -4.66 6.40 2.50
CA THR A 40 -5.98 6.09 3.03
C THR A 40 -6.98 7.24 2.89
N MET A 41 -6.52 8.42 2.45
CA MET A 41 -7.32 9.64 2.37
C MET A 41 -7.98 9.99 3.73
N SER A 42 -7.24 9.77 4.82
CA SER A 42 -7.74 9.93 6.19
C SER A 42 -8.98 9.09 6.52
N SER A 43 -9.07 7.88 5.95
CA SER A 43 -10.15 6.95 6.26
C SER A 43 -10.24 6.66 7.77
N ILE A 44 -11.45 6.43 8.25
CA ILE A 44 -11.70 6.04 9.65
C ILE A 44 -11.52 4.53 9.76
N GLY A 45 -10.55 4.07 10.55
CA GLY A 45 -10.34 2.64 10.81
C GLY A 45 -8.88 2.31 11.11
N MET A 46 -8.59 1.02 11.19
CA MET A 46 -7.21 0.54 11.31
C MET A 46 -6.59 0.39 9.93
N SER A 47 -5.57 1.20 9.66
CA SER A 47 -4.76 1.09 8.46
C SER A 47 -3.68 0.03 8.64
N LEU A 48 -3.28 -0.59 7.53
CA LEU A 48 -2.05 -1.36 7.44
C LEU A 48 -0.94 -0.50 6.86
N GLU A 49 0.27 -0.65 7.38
CA GLU A 49 1.48 -0.18 6.73
C GLU A 49 2.10 -1.33 5.93
N VAL A 50 2.48 -1.04 4.70
CA VAL A 50 3.30 -1.94 3.86
C VAL A 50 4.69 -1.33 3.77
N GLU A 51 5.67 -1.98 4.36
CA GLU A 51 7.08 -1.59 4.26
C GLU A 51 7.77 -2.31 3.10
N LEU A 52 8.70 -1.62 2.44
CA LEU A 52 9.43 -2.12 1.29
C LEU A 52 10.93 -2.19 1.58
N TYR A 53 11.61 -3.20 1.02
CA TYR A 53 13.07 -3.28 1.05
C TYR A 53 13.74 -2.23 0.14
N GLU A 54 13.06 -1.85 -0.93
CA GLU A 54 13.53 -0.90 -1.94
C GLU A 54 12.42 0.11 -2.25
N PRO A 55 12.74 1.38 -2.56
CA PRO A 55 11.73 2.36 -2.90
C PRO A 55 10.90 1.96 -4.13
N ALA A 56 9.59 2.16 -4.06
CA ALA A 56 8.67 2.04 -5.18
C ALA A 56 8.28 3.43 -5.72
N ARG A 57 8.04 3.53 -7.03
CA ARG A 57 7.55 4.75 -7.68
C ARG A 57 6.05 4.66 -7.90
N LEU A 58 5.27 5.33 -7.07
CA LEU A 58 3.82 5.39 -7.19
C LEU A 58 3.42 6.64 -7.97
N SER A 59 2.56 6.48 -8.98
CA SER A 59 1.95 7.62 -9.66
C SER A 59 0.62 7.95 -8.99
N LEU A 60 0.56 9.12 -8.35
CA LEU A 60 -0.57 9.57 -7.55
C LEU A 60 -1.39 10.62 -8.31
N GLN A 61 -2.71 10.51 -8.19
CA GLN A 61 -3.70 11.42 -8.77
C GLN A 61 -4.57 12.02 -7.66
N MET A 62 -3.95 12.77 -6.74
CA MET A 62 -4.66 13.39 -5.59
C MET A 62 -5.67 14.47 -6.03
N ASN A 63 -5.39 15.16 -7.13
CA ASN A 63 -6.26 16.16 -7.74
C ASN A 63 -6.62 15.73 -9.17
N PRO A 64 -7.87 15.32 -9.46
CA PRO A 64 -8.27 14.84 -10.78
C PRO A 64 -8.05 15.82 -11.94
N LEU A 65 -7.86 17.12 -11.67
CA LEU A 65 -7.64 18.16 -12.69
C LEU A 65 -6.15 18.43 -12.97
N ALA A 66 -5.25 17.91 -12.14
CA ALA A 66 -3.81 18.07 -12.29
C ALA A 66 -3.18 16.86 -13.01
N SER A 67 -1.94 17.00 -13.47
CA SER A 67 -1.17 15.84 -13.94
C SER A 67 -0.77 14.95 -12.75
N PRO A 68 -0.72 13.62 -12.93
CA PRO A 68 -0.24 12.73 -11.88
C PRO A 68 1.19 13.05 -11.44
N GLU A 69 1.48 12.86 -10.15
CA GLU A 69 2.81 13.05 -9.57
C GLU A 69 3.44 11.70 -9.20
N VAL A 70 4.70 11.49 -9.58
CA VAL A 70 5.44 10.29 -9.22
C VAL A 70 6.14 10.49 -7.89
N ASN A 71 5.83 9.61 -6.94
CA ASN A 71 6.34 9.64 -5.58
C ASN A 71 7.19 8.39 -5.32
N GLU A 72 8.42 8.57 -4.85
CA GLU A 72 9.26 7.48 -4.36
C GLU A 72 8.92 7.19 -2.89
N VAL A 73 8.49 5.97 -2.59
CA VAL A 73 8.03 5.55 -1.26
C VAL A 73 8.76 4.31 -0.78
N THR A 74 9.13 4.29 0.50
CA THR A 74 9.67 3.11 1.19
C THR A 74 8.63 2.41 2.06
N SER A 75 7.55 3.11 2.43
CA SER A 75 6.36 2.52 3.02
C SER A 75 5.13 3.37 2.72
N PHE A 76 3.96 2.76 2.79
CA PHE A 76 2.68 3.42 2.56
C PHE A 76 1.56 2.77 3.37
N LEU A 77 0.53 3.56 3.66
CA LEU A 77 -0.62 3.18 4.46
C LEU A 77 -1.81 2.86 3.56
N VAL A 78 -2.47 1.74 3.82
CA VAL A 78 -3.70 1.34 3.12
C VAL A 78 -4.77 0.91 4.12
N SER A 79 -6.03 1.15 3.76
CA SER A 79 -7.19 0.68 4.51
C SER A 79 -7.92 -0.38 3.69
N PRO A 80 -7.51 -1.66 3.78
CA PRO A 80 -8.18 -2.72 3.02
C PRO A 80 -9.63 -2.89 3.50
N SER A 81 -10.55 -3.12 2.56
CA SER A 81 -11.97 -3.31 2.91
C SER A 81 -12.22 -4.55 3.78
N LEU A 82 -11.35 -5.56 3.69
CA LEU A 82 -11.41 -6.81 4.45
C LEU A 82 -10.06 -7.09 5.10
N LEU A 83 -9.81 -6.46 6.25
CA LEU A 83 -8.53 -6.52 6.96
C LEU A 83 -8.07 -7.97 7.22
N SER A 84 -8.89 -8.78 7.89
CA SER A 84 -8.53 -10.14 8.26
C SER A 84 -8.22 -11.01 7.05
N THR A 85 -9.08 -10.98 6.02
CA THR A 85 -8.87 -11.73 4.78
C THR A 85 -7.60 -11.29 4.05
N THR A 86 -7.29 -10.00 4.07
CA THR A 86 -6.05 -9.46 3.46
C THR A 86 -4.81 -10.04 4.14
N LEU A 87 -4.80 -10.08 5.47
CA LEU A 87 -3.69 -10.65 6.25
C LEU A 87 -3.62 -12.18 6.09
N GLU A 88 -4.75 -12.89 6.08
CA GLU A 88 -4.79 -14.33 5.82
C GLU A 88 -4.21 -14.67 4.44
N GLU A 89 -4.59 -13.93 3.40
CA GLU A 89 -4.05 -14.11 2.04
C GLU A 89 -2.56 -13.77 1.96
N ALA A 90 -2.11 -12.70 2.63
CA ALA A 90 -0.69 -12.36 2.70
C ALA A 90 0.12 -13.49 3.33
N SER A 91 -0.37 -14.05 4.44
CA SER A 91 0.25 -15.18 5.14
C SER A 91 0.30 -16.42 4.26
N ALA A 92 -0.83 -16.80 3.64
CA ALA A 92 -0.92 -17.95 2.72
C ALA A 92 0.02 -17.81 1.52
N ARG A 93 0.31 -16.57 1.09
CA ARG A 93 1.25 -16.26 0.01
C ARG A 93 2.68 -16.05 0.47
N ASN A 94 2.98 -16.31 1.74
CA ASN A 94 4.27 -16.13 2.40
C ASN A 94 4.81 -14.70 2.26
N ILE A 95 3.94 -13.69 2.37
CA ILE A 95 4.34 -12.30 2.60
C ILE A 95 4.43 -12.12 4.11
N ALA A 96 5.49 -11.49 4.59
CA ALA A 96 5.71 -11.31 6.02
C ALA A 96 4.64 -10.40 6.64
N ILE A 97 4.15 -10.79 7.82
CA ILE A 97 3.16 -10.04 8.61
C ILE A 97 3.73 -9.82 10.01
N LEU A 98 3.53 -8.61 10.54
CA LEU A 98 3.90 -8.22 11.91
C LEU A 98 2.67 -8.13 12.82
#